data_AF-A0A2M8NX83-F1
#
_entry.id   AF-A0A2M8NX83-F1
#
_cell.length_a   1.000
_cell.length_b   1.000
_cell.length_c   1.000
_cell.angle_alpha   90.00
_cell.angle_beta   90.00
_cell.angle_gamma   90.00
#
_symmetry.space_group_name_H-M   'P 1'
#
loop_
_entity.id
_entity.type
_entity.pdbx_description
1 polymer ?
#
loop_
_entity_poly.entity_id
_entity_poly.type
_entity_poly.pdbx_seq_one_letter_code
_entity_poly.pdbx_strand_id
1 'polypeptide(L)'
;MLAFGYNIIVKLLAYLFHLKEYIVGVNQKLLEYHIGRLKDKRVEVRLQSIQELVLLNDIGALDALRDVFTNDSDVEVRKAAQEAGRVIFKNQASNSTG
;
A
#
# COMPACT_ATOMS: atom_id res chain seq x y z
N MET A 1 8.62 -18.91 41.80
CA MET A 1 8.70 -17.47 41.42
C MET A 1 8.81 -17.21 39.90
N LEU A 2 8.83 -18.25 39.03
CA LEU A 2 8.99 -18.09 37.56
C LEU A 2 7.67 -17.94 36.77
N ALA A 3 6.50 -18.21 37.36
CA ALA A 3 5.22 -18.25 36.64
C ALA A 3 4.58 -16.87 36.36
N PHE A 4 4.93 -15.83 37.12
CA PHE A 4 4.37 -14.47 36.94
C PHE A 4 4.98 -13.74 35.73
N GLY A 5 6.29 -13.88 35.50
CA GLY A 5 6.97 -13.23 34.37
C GLY A 5 6.55 -13.78 33.01
N TYR A 6 6.31 -15.09 32.91
CA TYR A 6 5.87 -15.74 31.67
C TYR A 6 4.49 -15.23 31.21
N ASN A 7 3.58 -14.97 32.15
CA ASN A 7 2.21 -14.52 31.86
C ASN A 7 2.16 -13.10 31.26
N ILE A 8 3.05 -12.21 31.69
CA ILE A 8 3.15 -10.84 31.17
C ILE A 8 3.73 -10.85 29.74
N ILE A 9 4.80 -11.63 29.51
CA ILE A 9 5.44 -11.72 28.19
C ILE A 9 4.48 -12.30 27.16
N VAL A 10 3.76 -13.37 27.48
CA VAL A 10 2.79 -13.99 26.56
C VAL A 10 1.63 -13.04 26.23
N LYS A 11 1.11 -12.29 27.21
CA LYS A 11 0.06 -11.27 26.96
C LYS A 11 0.56 -10.12 26.08
N LEU A 12 1.79 -9.64 26.32
CA LEU A 12 2.37 -8.56 25.53
C LEU A 12 2.62 -9.01 24.07
N LEU A 13 3.10 -10.23 23.87
CA LEU A 13 3.26 -10.80 22.53
C LEU A 13 1.92 -10.95 21.81
N ALA A 14 0.87 -11.42 22.49
CA ALA A 14 -0.47 -11.53 21.91
C ALA A 14 -1.06 -10.17 21.51
N TYR A 15 -0.80 -9.12 22.31
CA TYR A 15 -1.21 -7.76 22.01
C TYR A 15 -0.46 -7.19 20.79
N LEU A 16 0.87 -7.37 20.74
CA LEU A 16 1.67 -6.95 19.58
C LEU A 16 1.26 -7.66 18.29
N PHE A 17 0.87 -8.94 18.38
CA PHE A 17 0.34 -9.69 17.24
C PHE A 17 -0.98 -9.08 16.73
N HIS A 18 -1.96 -8.84 17.62
CA HIS A 18 -3.23 -8.21 17.25
C HIS A 18 -3.04 -6.80 16.68
N LEU A 19 -2.11 -6.01 17.24
CA LEU A 19 -1.81 -4.69 16.70
C LEU A 19 -1.25 -4.77 15.28
N LYS A 20 -0.37 -5.74 15.00
CA LYS A 20 0.15 -5.96 13.64
C LYS A 20 -0.97 -6.32 12.68
N GLU A 21 -1.84 -7.27 13.04
CA GLU A 21 -2.98 -7.65 12.20
C GLU A 21 -3.93 -6.48 11.93
N TYR A 22 -4.21 -5.67 12.94
CA TYR A 22 -5.04 -4.48 12.80
C TYR A 22 -4.42 -3.47 11.82
N ILE A 23 -3.13 -3.19 11.95
CA ILE A 23 -2.41 -2.26 11.05
C ILE A 23 -2.42 -2.77 9.61
N VAL A 24 -2.17 -4.07 9.41
CA VAL A 24 -2.25 -4.70 8.08
C VAL A 24 -3.64 -4.53 7.47
N GLY A 25 -4.69 -4.75 8.26
CA GLY A 25 -6.07 -4.56 7.81
C GLY A 25 -6.42 -3.12 7.44
N VAL A 26 -5.87 -2.13 8.15
CA VAL A 26 -6.05 -0.70 7.81
C VAL A 26 -5.33 -0.36 6.52
N ASN A 27 -4.10 -0.81 6.34
CA ASN A 27 -3.33 -0.57 5.11
C ASN A 27 -4.03 -1.17 3.88
N GLN A 28 -4.58 -2.38 4.01
CA GLN A 28 -5.35 -3.01 2.94
C GLN A 28 -6.58 -2.18 2.54
N LYS A 29 -7.32 -1.63 3.51
CA LYS A 29 -8.48 -0.76 3.23
C LYS A 29 -8.06 0.55 2.56
N LEU A 30 -6.94 1.13 2.96
CA LEU A 30 -6.40 2.33 2.32
C LEU A 30 -5.98 2.03 0.88
N LEU A 31 -5.30 0.92 0.64
CA LEU A 31 -4.94 0.46 -0.70
C LEU A 31 -6.17 0.35 -1.60
N GLU A 32 -7.20 -0.37 -1.15
CA GLU A 32 -8.45 -0.55 -1.91
C GLU A 32 -9.16 0.77 -2.19
N TYR A 33 -9.20 1.67 -1.20
CA TYR A 33 -9.79 3.00 -1.34
C TYR A 33 -9.11 3.81 -2.46
N HIS A 34 -7.78 3.87 -2.46
CA HIS A 34 -7.03 4.58 -3.49
C HIS A 34 -7.11 3.87 -4.85
N ILE A 35 -7.08 2.53 -4.90
CA ILE A 35 -7.33 1.79 -6.17
C ILE A 35 -8.70 2.16 -6.75
N GLY A 36 -9.75 2.27 -5.93
CA GLY A 36 -11.08 2.68 -6.39
C GLY A 36 -11.10 4.06 -7.05
N ARG A 37 -10.32 5.01 -6.52
CA ARG A 37 -10.23 6.40 -7.02
C ARG A 37 -9.50 6.52 -8.37
N LEU A 38 -8.78 5.50 -8.81
CA LEU A 38 -8.22 5.45 -10.17
C LEU A 38 -9.29 5.40 -11.27
N LYS A 39 -10.57 5.22 -10.91
CA LYS A 39 -11.70 5.24 -11.85
C LYS A 39 -12.51 6.54 -11.78
N ASP A 40 -12.09 7.52 -10.98
CA ASP A 40 -12.80 8.80 -10.87
C ASP A 40 -12.81 9.53 -12.22
N LYS A 41 -13.93 10.17 -12.55
CA LYS A 41 -14.11 10.93 -13.78
C LYS A 41 -13.13 12.10 -13.88
N ARG A 42 -12.73 12.65 -12.73
CA ARG A 42 -11.83 13.79 -12.60
C ARG A 42 -10.38 13.35 -12.68
N VAL A 43 -9.64 13.94 -13.61
CA VAL A 43 -8.21 13.66 -13.85
C VAL A 43 -7.39 13.93 -12.59
N GLU A 44 -7.68 15.04 -11.90
CA GLU A 44 -7.00 15.46 -10.69
C GLU A 44 -7.12 14.44 -9.55
N VAL A 45 -8.27 13.75 -9.43
CA VAL A 45 -8.47 12.73 -8.40
C VAL A 45 -7.64 11.49 -8.70
N ARG A 46 -7.58 11.08 -9.98
CA ARG A 46 -6.76 9.94 -10.39
C ARG A 46 -5.28 10.21 -10.14
N LEU A 47 -4.80 11.40 -10.49
CA LEU A 47 -3.42 11.82 -10.23
C LEU A 47 -3.09 11.84 -8.74
N GLN A 48 -3.97 12.43 -7.91
CA GLN A 48 -3.80 12.41 -6.45
C GLN A 48 -3.75 10.99 -5.91
N SER A 49 -4.64 10.13 -6.41
CA SER A 49 -4.69 8.74 -5.97
C SER A 49 -3.42 7.97 -6.34
N ILE A 50 -2.83 8.22 -7.51
CA ILE A 50 -1.54 7.64 -7.90
C ILE A 50 -0.43 8.07 -6.92
N GLN A 51 -0.40 9.35 -6.53
CA GLN A 51 0.59 9.84 -5.56
C GLN A 51 0.41 9.19 -4.18
N GLU A 52 -0.83 9.05 -3.71
CA GLU A 52 -1.13 8.40 -2.44
C GLU A 52 -0.73 6.91 -2.45
N LEU A 53 -0.91 6.21 -3.57
CA LEU A 53 -0.45 4.82 -3.74
C LEU A 53 1.08 4.70 -3.67
N VAL A 54 1.83 5.68 -4.19
CA VAL A 54 3.30 5.72 -4.04
C VAL A 54 3.70 5.86 -2.57
N LEU A 55 3.00 6.71 -1.81
CA LEU A 55 3.26 6.89 -0.38
C LEU A 55 2.93 5.65 0.44
N LEU A 56 1.87 4.93 0.05
CA LEU A 56 1.53 3.65 0.68
C LEU A 56 2.57 2.56 0.39
N ASN A 57 3.22 2.64 -0.79
CA ASN A 57 4.32 1.76 -1.21
C ASN A 57 4.00 0.26 -1.16
N ASP A 58 2.73 -0.09 -1.37
CA ASP A 58 2.24 -1.47 -1.36
C ASP A 58 2.29 -2.08 -2.77
N ILE A 59 2.87 -3.28 -2.88
CA ILE A 59 2.94 -4.02 -4.15
C ILE A 59 1.57 -4.39 -4.72
N GLY A 60 0.53 -4.46 -3.89
CA GLY A 60 -0.84 -4.71 -4.32
C GLY A 60 -1.39 -3.64 -5.26
N ALA A 61 -0.74 -2.47 -5.35
CA ALA A 61 -1.10 -1.40 -6.29
C ALA A 61 -0.63 -1.66 -7.73
N LEU A 62 0.36 -2.54 -7.95
CA LEU A 62 1.08 -2.62 -9.23
C LEU A 62 0.20 -3.03 -10.40
N ASP A 63 -0.71 -4.00 -10.22
CA ASP A 63 -1.63 -4.42 -11.28
C ASP A 63 -2.59 -3.29 -11.66
N ALA A 64 -3.14 -2.57 -10.67
CA ALA A 64 -4.03 -1.45 -10.93
C ALA A 64 -3.31 -0.28 -11.64
N LEU A 65 -2.06 0.02 -11.25
CA LEU A 65 -1.25 1.04 -11.91
C LEU A 65 -0.89 0.66 -13.35
N ARG A 66 -0.61 -0.63 -13.61
CA ARG A 66 -0.40 -1.13 -14.98
C ARG A 66 -1.64 -0.92 -15.84
N ASP A 67 -2.82 -1.22 -15.30
CA ASP A 67 -4.07 -1.07 -16.02
C ASP A 67 -4.35 0.39 -16.36
N VAL A 68 -4.08 1.33 -15.43
CA VAL A 68 -4.16 2.77 -15.67
C VAL A 68 -3.15 3.21 -16.73
N PHE A 69 -1.89 2.80 -16.62
CA PHE A 69 -0.86 3.10 -17.64
C PHE A 69 -1.27 2.62 -19.04
N THR A 70 -1.96 1.49 -19.14
CA THR A 70 -2.35 0.91 -20.43
C THR A 70 -3.58 1.59 -21.02
N ASN A 71 -4.56 1.95 -20.18
CA ASN A 71 -5.92 2.22 -20.65
C ASN A 71 -6.47 3.61 -20.31
N ASP A 72 -5.82 4.40 -19.43
CA ASP A 72 -6.36 5.72 -19.07
C ASP A 72 -6.39 6.65 -20.29
N SER A 73 -7.49 7.40 -20.45
CA SER A 73 -7.64 8.34 -21.57
C SER A 73 -6.64 9.50 -21.48
N ASP A 74 -6.27 9.91 -20.27
CA ASP A 74 -5.40 11.06 -20.03
C ASP A 74 -3.91 10.66 -20.06
N VAL A 75 -3.13 11.37 -20.89
CA VAL A 75 -1.70 11.08 -21.10
C VAL A 75 -0.89 11.27 -19.82
N GLU A 76 -1.19 12.30 -19.03
CA GLU A 76 -0.45 12.61 -17.80
C GLU A 76 -0.77 11.60 -16.71
N VAL A 77 -2.02 11.12 -16.64
CA VAL A 77 -2.39 10.01 -15.74
C VAL A 77 -1.63 8.73 -16.10
N ARG A 78 -1.50 8.39 -17.39
CA ARG A 78 -0.71 7.22 -17.81
C ARG A 78 0.77 7.35 -17.40
N LYS A 79 1.39 8.52 -17.65
CA LYS A 79 2.78 8.77 -17.26
C LYS A 79 2.98 8.67 -15.75
N ALA A 80 2.07 9.26 -14.96
CA ALA A 80 2.10 9.20 -13.51
C ALA A 80 2.01 7.75 -13.01
N ALA A 81 1.10 6.94 -13.56
CA ALA A 81 0.95 5.54 -13.19
C ALA A 81 2.21 4.71 -13.51
N GLN A 82 2.84 4.97 -14.65
CA GLN A 82 4.09 4.30 -15.04
C GLN A 82 5.23 4.62 -14.06
N GLU A 83 5.39 5.89 -13.68
CA GLU A 83 6.42 6.31 -12.72
C GLU A 83 6.15 5.73 -11.33
N ALA A 84 4.89 5.79 -10.87
CA ALA A 84 4.49 5.21 -9.59
C ALA A 84 4.82 3.72 -9.51
N GLY A 85 4.52 2.95 -10.56
CA GLY A 85 4.85 1.52 -10.63
C GLY A 85 6.36 1.26 -10.51
N ARG A 86 7.20 2.07 -11.18
CA ARG A 86 8.67 1.97 -11.08
C ARG A 86 9.16 2.24 -9.66
N VAL A 87 8.65 3.29 -9.02
CA VAL A 87 9.04 3.67 -7.66
C VAL A 87 8.70 2.56 -6.66
N ILE A 88 7.46 2.07 -6.69
CA ILE A 88 7.00 1.01 -5.77
C ILE A 88 7.83 -0.26 -5.98
N PHE A 89 8.04 -0.68 -7.23
CA PHE A 89 8.84 -1.86 -7.53
C PHE A 89 10.28 -1.73 -7.03
N LYS A 90 10.92 -0.58 -7.27
CA LYS A 90 12.30 -0.32 -6.83
C LYS A 90 12.44 -0.39 -5.30
N ASN A 91 11.51 0.23 -4.57
CA ASN A 91 11.55 0.26 -3.10
C ASN A 91 11.43 -1.16 -2.50
N GLN A 92 10.66 -2.03 -3.14
CA GLN A 92 10.47 -3.41 -2.69
C GLN A 92 11.68 -4.28 -2.99
N ALA A 93 12.33 -4.07 -4.13
CA ALA A 93 13.59 -4.71 -4.46
C ALA A 93 14.70 -4.35 -3.45
N SER A 94 14.81 -3.09 -3.04
CA SER A 94 15.80 -2.67 -2.03
C SER A 94 15.52 -3.23 -0.64
N ASN A 95 14.26 -3.35 -0.25
CA ASN A 95 13.86 -3.88 1.06
C ASN A 95 14.04 -5.41 1.19
N SER A 96 14.22 -6.11 0.07
CA SER A 96 14.44 -7.57 0.03
C SER A 96 15.92 -7.97 0.15
N THR A 97 16.84 -6.99 0.11
CA THR A 97 18.30 -7.19 0.08
C THR A 97 19.04 -6.72 1.33
N GLY A 98 18.33 -6.27 2.38
CA GLY A 98 18.90 -5.87 3.67
C GLY A 98 18.23 -6.61 4.82
#